data_AF-A0A3R7P4H0-F1
#
_entry.id   AF-A0A3R7P4H0-F1
#
_cell.length_a   1.000
_cell.length_b   1.000
_cell.length_c   1.000
_cell.angle_alpha   90.00
_cell.angle_beta   90.00
_cell.angle_gamma   90.00
#
_symmetry.space_group_name_H-M   'P 1'
#
loop_
_entity.id
_entity.type
_entity.pdbx_description
1 polymer ?
#
loop_
_entity_poly.entity_id
_entity_poly.type
_entity_poly.pdbx_seq_one_letter_code
_entity_poly.pdbx_strand_id
1 'polypeptide(L)'
;MLLKNFCRALTTLLLALQVQAETSQLELASLLSQHMVLQREMPVPVWGWGEPGASVKVSVAGVSKRTKVGKAGRGKRIQQNRYL
;
A
#
# COMPACT_ATOMS: atom_id res chain seq x y z
N MET A 1 45.61 -17.11 2.88
CA MET A 1 44.70 -16.18 2.15
C MET A 1 43.30 -16.75 1.91
N LEU A 2 43.09 -18.08 1.81
CA LEU A 2 41.77 -18.69 1.61
C LEU A 2 40.75 -18.44 2.74
N LEU A 3 41.16 -18.50 4.02
CA LEU A 3 40.23 -18.35 5.16
C LEU A 3 39.60 -16.94 5.25
N LYS A 4 40.36 -15.90 4.88
CA LYS A 4 39.89 -14.51 4.87
C LYS A 4 38.85 -14.26 3.78
N ASN A 5 38.95 -14.97 2.65
CA ASN A 5 38.01 -14.87 1.55
C ASN A 5 36.69 -15.59 1.89
N PHE A 6 36.76 -16.67 2.67
CA PHE A 6 35.60 -17.38 3.18
C PHE A 6 34.78 -16.53 4.16
N CYS A 7 35.44 -15.83 5.09
CA CYS A 7 34.76 -14.90 6.00
C CYS A 7 34.13 -13.70 5.27
N ARG A 8 34.77 -13.21 4.19
CA ARG A 8 34.22 -12.15 3.33
C ARG A 8 32.96 -12.62 2.58
N ALA A 9 32.98 -13.84 2.04
CA ALA A 9 31.81 -14.43 1.39
C ALA A 9 30.65 -14.63 2.37
N LEU A 10 30.95 -15.11 3.59
CA LEU A 10 29.95 -15.30 4.64
C LEU A 10 29.34 -13.99 5.11
N THR A 11 30.13 -12.92 5.24
CA THR A 11 29.64 -11.60 5.64
C THR A 11 28.79 -10.95 4.55
N THR A 12 29.13 -11.11 3.26
CA THR A 12 28.26 -10.63 2.17
C THR A 12 26.94 -11.38 2.09
N LEU A 13 26.94 -12.70 2.36
CA LEU A 13 25.73 -13.51 2.34
C LEU A 13 24.78 -13.15 3.50
N LEU A 14 25.34 -12.85 4.68
CA LEU A 14 24.55 -12.47 5.87
C LEU A 14 23.85 -11.11 5.70
N LEU A 15 24.46 -10.19 4.96
CA LEU A 15 23.90 -8.86 4.69
C LEU A 15 22.77 -8.89 3.66
N ALA A 16 22.81 -9.83 2.71
CA ALA A 16 21.77 -10.00 1.70
C ALA A 16 20.43 -10.52 2.27
N LEU A 17 20.44 -11.13 3.46
CA LEU A 17 19.25 -11.68 4.11
C LEU A 17 18.35 -10.64 4.81
N GLN A 18 18.76 -9.36 4.86
CA GLN A 18 18.05 -8.32 5.63
C GLN A 18 16.92 -7.61 4.86
N VAL A 19 16.44 -8.17 3.74
CA VAL A 19 15.28 -7.59 3.04
C VAL A 19 14.01 -8.10 3.70
N GLN A 20 13.53 -7.40 4.73
CA GLN A 20 12.16 -7.59 5.22
C GLN A 20 11.19 -6.93 4.24
N ALA A 21 10.21 -7.69 3.75
CA ALA A 21 9.06 -7.14 3.06
C ALA A 21 8.09 -6.59 4.10
N GLU A 22 8.01 -5.26 4.23
CA GLU A 22 6.96 -4.63 5.03
C GLU A 22 5.62 -4.81 4.32
N THR A 23 4.68 -5.50 4.97
CA THR A 23 3.29 -5.55 4.53
C THR A 23 2.62 -4.26 4.97
N SER A 24 2.53 -3.27 4.08
CA SER A 24 1.84 -2.03 4.38
C SER A 24 0.37 -2.32 4.71
N GLN A 25 -0.04 -2.09 5.95
CA GLN A 25 -1.42 -2.34 6.39
C GLN A 25 -2.33 -1.23 5.86
N LEU A 26 -3.02 -1.50 4.75
CA LEU A 26 -4.07 -0.63 4.22
C LEU A 26 -5.37 -0.94 4.96
N GLU A 27 -5.90 0.05 5.68
CA GLU A 27 -7.19 -0.05 6.35
C GLU A 27 -8.23 0.77 5.60
N LEU A 28 -9.27 0.10 5.11
CA LEU A 28 -10.38 0.73 4.41
C LEU A 28 -11.43 1.20 5.42
N ALA A 29 -12.18 2.26 5.09
CA ALA A 29 -13.34 2.63 5.89
C ALA A 29 -14.36 1.48 5.98
N SER A 30 -14.94 1.27 7.17
CA SER A 30 -15.87 0.16 7.44
C SER A 30 -17.10 0.13 6.52
N LEU A 31 -17.51 1.27 5.98
CA LEU A 31 -18.62 1.37 5.02
C LEU A 31 -18.31 0.69 3.68
N LEU A 32 -17.02 0.55 3.33
CA LEU A 32 -16.58 -0.08 2.10
C LEU A 32 -16.29 -1.57 2.32
N SER A 33 -17.23 -2.28 2.93
CA SER A 33 -17.10 -3.69 3.29
C SER A 33 -17.74 -4.63 2.25
N GLN A 34 -17.74 -5.92 2.56
CA GLN A 34 -18.47 -6.92 1.79
C GLN A 34 -19.96 -6.56 1.68
N HIS A 35 -20.55 -6.86 0.52
CA HIS A 35 -21.97 -6.60 0.20
C HIS A 35 -22.41 -5.12 0.28
N MET A 36 -21.47 -4.17 0.21
CA MET A 36 -21.83 -2.76 0.11
C MET A 36 -22.58 -2.45 -1.20
N VAL A 37 -23.44 -1.43 -1.15
CA VAL A 37 -24.15 -0.90 -2.33
C VAL A 37 -23.57 0.47 -2.67
N LEU A 38 -23.21 0.66 -3.94
CA LEU A 38 -22.76 1.96 -4.44
C LEU A 38 -23.89 2.67 -5.17
N GLN A 39 -24.01 3.98 -4.92
CA GLN A 39 -24.95 4.81 -5.65
C GLN A 39 -24.50 4.99 -7.10
N ARG A 40 -25.41 4.73 -8.04
CA ARG A 40 -25.16 4.94 -9.47
C ARG A 40 -25.17 6.42 -9.85
N GLU A 41 -24.47 6.74 -10.93
CA GLU A 41 -24.48 8.06 -11.59
C GLU A 41 -24.07 9.21 -10.66
N MET A 42 -23.36 8.89 -9.58
CA MET A 42 -22.80 9.84 -8.64
C MET A 42 -21.34 9.52 -8.35
N PRO A 43 -20.53 10.53 -8.01
CA PRO A 43 -19.16 10.30 -7.56
C PRO A 43 -19.14 9.37 -6.34
N VAL A 44 -18.29 8.32 -6.41
CA VAL A 44 -18.06 7.40 -5.29
C VAL A 44 -16.72 7.75 -4.62
N PRO A 45 -16.72 8.51 -3.51
CA PRO A 45 -15.50 8.76 -2.76
C PRO A 45 -15.02 7.47 -2.07
N VAL A 46 -13.71 7.24 -2.08
CA VAL A 46 -13.06 6.12 -1.38
C VAL A 46 -12.02 6.68 -0.41
N TRP A 47 -12.06 6.24 0.85
CA TRP A 47 -11.17 6.71 1.90
C TRP A 47 -10.73 5.59 2.85
N GLY A 48 -9.61 5.80 3.53
CA GLY A 48 -8.99 4.84 4.43
C GLY A 48 -7.69 5.38 5.03
N TRP A 49 -6.99 4.51 5.73
CA TRP A 49 -5.67 4.71 6.33
C TRP A 49 -4.66 3.80 5.64
N GLY A 50 -3.42 4.25 5.58
CA GLY A 50 -2.31 3.45 5.12
C GLY A 50 -1.02 4.20 5.37
N GLU A 51 0.08 3.52 5.08
CA GLU A 51 1.41 4.11 5.20
C GLU A 51 1.64 5.18 4.13
N PRO A 52 2.22 6.34 4.49
CA PRO A 52 2.56 7.37 3.52
C PRO A 52 3.39 6.83 2.33
N GLY A 53 2.95 7.12 1.12
CA GLY A 53 3.60 6.66 -0.11
C GLY A 53 3.17 5.29 -0.60
N ALA A 54 2.42 4.51 0.19
CA ALA A 54 1.87 3.22 -0.24
C ALA A 54 0.98 3.37 -1.48
N SER A 55 1.16 2.47 -2.46
CA SER A 55 0.36 2.45 -3.68
C SER A 55 -0.98 1.79 -3.41
N VAL A 56 -2.06 2.52 -3.61
CA VAL A 56 -3.44 2.02 -3.51
C VAL A 56 -4.04 1.85 -4.90
N LYS A 57 -4.67 0.71 -5.16
CA LYS A 57 -5.49 0.47 -6.36
C LYS A 57 -6.94 0.25 -5.92
N VAL A 58 -7.87 0.96 -6.56
CA VAL A 58 -9.31 0.79 -6.39
C VAL A 58 -9.88 0.27 -7.70
N SER A 59 -10.65 -0.82 -7.64
CA SER A 59 -11.31 -1.42 -8.80
C SER A 59 -12.81 -1.58 -8.51
N VAL A 60 -13.65 -0.93 -9.32
CA VAL A 60 -15.12 -0.98 -9.19
C VAL A 60 -15.72 -1.13 -10.58
N ALA A 61 -16.60 -2.12 -10.77
CA ALA A 61 -17.34 -2.32 -12.02
C ALA A 61 -16.49 -2.26 -13.32
N GLY A 62 -15.25 -2.78 -13.29
CA GLY A 62 -14.33 -2.76 -14.43
C GLY A 62 -13.46 -1.50 -14.56
N VAL A 63 -13.77 -0.43 -13.82
CA VAL A 63 -12.94 0.78 -13.74
C VAL A 63 -11.88 0.60 -12.67
N SER A 64 -10.63 0.91 -13.00
CA SER A 64 -9.50 0.83 -12.08
C SER A 64 -8.79 2.17 -11.96
N LYS A 65 -8.48 2.59 -10.73
CA LYS A 65 -7.65 3.76 -10.46
C LYS A 65 -6.55 3.45 -9.47
N ARG A 66 -5.41 4.13 -9.61
CA ARG A 66 -4.28 4.03 -8.70
C ARG A 66 -3.99 5.39 -8.08
N THR A 67 -3.64 5.40 -6.81
CA THR A 67 -3.20 6.59 -6.08
C THR A 67 -2.15 6.21 -5.04
N LYS A 68 -1.54 7.20 -4.38
CA LYS A 68 -0.63 6.99 -3.25
C LYS A 68 -1.22 7.60 -1.99
N VAL A 69 -0.92 7.01 -0.84
CA VAL A 69 -1.29 7.59 0.46
C VAL A 69 -0.44 8.85 0.72
N GLY A 70 -1.07 9.92 1.18
CA GLY A 70 -0.41 11.19 1.49
C GLY A 70 0.46 11.17 2.76
N LYS A 71 1.29 12.20 2.96
CA LYS A 71 2.28 12.32 4.05
C LYS A 71 1.78 12.96 5.37
N ALA A 72 0.49 13.22 5.56
CA ALA A 72 0.01 13.94 6.74
C ALA A 72 -0.19 13.01 7.95
N GLY A 73 0.51 13.31 9.05
CA GLY A 73 0.41 12.62 10.34
C GLY A 73 -0.95 12.81 11.02
N ARG A 74 -1.41 11.74 11.69
CA ARG A 74 -2.72 11.60 12.36
C ARG A 74 -3.93 11.80 11.44
N GLY A 75 -4.15 10.79 10.59
CA GLY A 75 -5.47 10.42 10.11
C GLY A 75 -5.86 10.92 8.71
N LYS A 76 -6.30 9.94 7.90
CA LYS A 76 -7.41 10.03 6.93
C LYS A 76 -7.17 10.93 5.71
N ARG A 77 -6.88 10.30 4.55
CA ARG A 77 -7.48 10.58 3.22
C ARG A 77 -6.72 9.82 2.13
N ILE A 78 -7.31 8.74 1.62
CA ILE A 78 -7.06 8.35 0.23
C ILE A 78 -7.77 9.42 -0.61
N GLN A 79 -7.05 10.46 -1.00
CA GLN A 79 -7.65 11.56 -1.75
C GLN A 79 -7.72 11.16 -3.23
N GLN A 80 -8.83 10.56 -3.63
CA GLN A 80 -9.31 10.67 -5.00
C GLN A 80 -10.71 11.28 -5.01
N ASN A 81 -10.75 12.60 -5.10
CA ASN A 81 -11.95 13.32 -5.45
C ASN A 81 -12.04 13.43 -6.98
N ARG A 82 -12.21 12.29 -7.68
CA ARG A 82 -12.49 12.31 -9.11
C ARG A 82 -13.08 10.98 -9.61
N TYR A 83 -14.39 10.99 -9.84
CA TYR A 83 -15.22 10.13 -10.71
C TYR A 83 -14.69 8.71 -10.99
N LEU A 84 -15.08 7.71 -10.19
CA LEU A 84 -15.16 6.33 -10.71
C LEU A 84 -16.39 6.22 -11.61
#